data_AF-A0A8D8B518-F1
#
_entry.id   AF-A0A8D8B518-F1
#
_cell.length_a   1.000
_cell.length_b   1.000
_cell.length_c   1.000
_cell.angle_alpha   90.00
_cell.angle_beta   90.00
_cell.angle_gamma   90.00
#
_symmetry.space_group_name_H-M   'P 1'
#
loop_
_entity.id
_entity.type
_entity.pdbx_description
1 polymer ?
#
loop_
_entity_poly.entity_id
_entity_poly.type
_entity_poly.pdbx_seq_one_letter_code
_entity_poly.pdbx_strand_id
1 'polypeptide(L)'
;AGTPTSSSGGKGKLTPTSKTTPPQQIPTKEMLAAAAAAAAAGGLGAPTSPSFRFPDVCQPGNTLLWDLLQDDKIGQLGESLALEAEKVLGTLLCFHTDKIIRTRFIEGCLQNLAENRSVVTSLRLLPKLFASFQQFRDVTTHQVVLWAERHHRMMHHFFNNLKHYTTSGYAVRGSGGMLYSHVTQIQVRLQFLSSVFSDVGSPRSFKLALGQVDTLWTCLANDPECSDCLFAWLQGQVKGGDTHALGINAIQHLYLKRLSELKPEGISMVALGLFQQLFMLGREDIIAHPSEGQEASDSVGMEHLWKIALRANNTDVSLTAIQYINTYYMEKQLKYENQFVAQCMNHLTQAVEELLRQGPGSENALMCVQRALMLLNTHLETFRRRYAYHLRRWALEGKE
;
A
#
# COMPACT_ATOMS: atom_id res chain seq x y z
N ALA A 1 -6.52 5.86 81.70
CA ALA A 1 -5.98 4.76 82.53
C ALA A 1 -4.54 4.52 82.10
N GLY A 2 -3.64 4.27 83.07
CA GLY A 2 -2.20 4.45 82.94
C GLY A 2 -1.43 3.50 82.01
N THR A 3 -0.25 3.99 81.60
CA THR A 3 0.97 3.27 81.20
C THR A 3 1.38 2.21 82.26
N PRO A 4 2.24 1.17 82.00
CA PRO A 4 3.50 1.33 81.26
C PRO A 4 4.20 0.08 80.59
N THR A 5 5.18 0.39 79.71
CA THR A 5 6.56 -0.17 79.51
C THR A 5 6.92 -1.68 79.41
N SER A 6 7.61 -1.98 78.28
CA SER A 6 8.92 -2.69 78.15
C SER A 6 8.96 -4.23 78.31
N SER A 7 9.85 -5.05 77.73
CA SER A 7 11.09 -4.93 76.92
C SER A 7 11.40 -6.32 76.28
N SER A 8 11.93 -6.43 75.06
CA SER A 8 13.33 -6.83 74.72
C SER A 8 13.50 -8.19 74.00
N GLY A 9 14.44 -8.22 73.03
CA GLY A 9 15.13 -9.39 72.44
C GLY A 9 14.57 -9.90 71.11
N GLY A 10 15.28 -10.03 69.98
CA GLY A 10 16.69 -9.83 69.66
C GLY A 10 16.99 -10.40 68.24
N LYS A 11 17.64 -9.58 67.41
CA LYS A 11 18.57 -9.84 66.28
C LYS A 11 18.29 -10.94 65.23
N GLY A 12 18.25 -10.51 63.97
CA GLY A 12 18.61 -11.31 62.78
C GLY A 12 18.70 -10.44 61.53
N LYS A 13 19.93 -10.18 61.05
CA LYS A 13 20.29 -9.28 59.94
C LYS A 13 20.64 -10.14 58.72
N LEU A 14 19.97 -10.00 57.57
CA LEU A 14 20.42 -10.56 56.29
C LEU A 14 20.11 -9.61 55.12
N THR A 15 21.12 -9.44 54.28
CA THR A 15 21.27 -8.58 53.10
C THR A 15 20.54 -9.11 51.85
N PRO A 16 20.35 -8.27 50.79
CA PRO A 16 19.72 -8.69 49.54
C PRO A 16 20.77 -9.22 48.54
N THR A 17 20.51 -10.35 47.89
CA THR A 17 21.36 -10.89 46.82
C THR A 17 20.62 -11.12 45.50
N SER A 18 21.32 -10.68 44.44
CA SER A 18 21.40 -11.20 43.07
C SER A 18 20.23 -11.07 42.10
N LYS A 19 20.50 -10.25 41.07
CA LYS A 19 19.94 -10.26 39.72
C LYS A 19 20.19 -11.60 39.03
N THR A 20 19.17 -12.15 38.36
CA THR A 20 19.26 -13.32 37.49
C THR A 20 19.45 -12.89 36.03
N THR A 21 20.56 -13.31 35.44
CA THR A 21 20.91 -13.22 34.01
C THR A 21 20.34 -14.45 33.27
N PRO A 22 19.88 -14.35 32.02
CA PRO A 22 19.48 -15.54 31.25
C PRO A 22 20.69 -16.41 30.86
N PRO A 23 20.52 -17.72 30.67
CA PRO A 23 21.61 -18.66 30.48
C PRO A 23 22.24 -18.53 29.07
N GLN A 24 23.57 -18.43 29.02
CA GLN A 24 24.35 -18.64 27.80
C GLN A 24 24.30 -20.12 27.43
N GLN A 25 23.79 -20.44 26.23
CA GLN A 25 23.86 -21.78 25.67
C GLN A 25 25.30 -22.09 25.26
N ILE A 26 25.89 -23.10 25.90
CA ILE A 26 27.19 -23.66 25.55
C ILE A 26 26.99 -24.55 24.31
N PRO A 27 27.79 -24.41 23.23
CA PRO A 27 27.66 -25.27 22.05
C PRO A 27 27.92 -26.73 22.42
N THR A 28 27.06 -27.63 21.92
CA THR A 28 27.18 -29.07 22.18
C THR A 28 28.43 -29.65 21.51
N LYS A 29 28.94 -30.75 22.07
CA LYS A 29 30.16 -31.44 21.65
C LYS A 29 30.15 -31.86 20.16
N GLU A 30 28.96 -32.02 19.59
CA GLU A 30 28.74 -32.31 18.16
C GLU A 30 29.00 -31.10 17.24
N MET A 31 28.66 -29.88 17.69
CA MET A 31 28.96 -28.64 16.95
C MET A 31 30.47 -28.35 16.90
N LEU A 32 31.19 -28.67 17.98
CA LEU A 32 32.65 -28.56 18.03
C LEU A 32 33.33 -29.63 17.16
N ALA A 33 32.76 -30.83 17.06
CA ALA A 33 33.24 -31.88 16.18
C ALA A 33 33.02 -31.55 14.69
N ALA A 34 31.89 -30.93 14.33
CA ALA A 34 31.63 -30.46 12.97
C ALA A 34 32.59 -29.33 12.54
N ALA A 35 32.92 -28.41 13.44
CA ALA A 35 33.90 -27.35 13.19
C ALA A 35 35.33 -27.91 13.02
N ALA A 36 35.71 -28.93 13.77
CA ALA A 36 37.01 -29.59 13.67
C ALA A 36 37.14 -30.45 12.38
N ALA A 37 36.05 -31.12 11.96
CA ALA A 37 36.02 -31.89 10.72
C ALA A 37 36.14 -30.99 9.47
N ALA A 38 35.53 -29.79 9.51
CA ALA A 38 35.69 -28.80 8.44
C ALA A 38 37.13 -28.25 8.34
N ALA A 39 37.85 -28.15 9.46
CA ALA A 39 39.25 -27.70 9.48
C ALA A 39 40.23 -28.77 8.97
N ALA A 40 39.92 -30.07 9.16
CA ALA A 40 40.80 -31.17 8.78
C ALA A 40 40.73 -31.55 7.29
N ALA A 41 39.68 -31.15 6.57
CA ALA A 41 39.51 -31.45 5.14
C ALA A 41 40.29 -30.52 4.18
N GLY A 42 40.97 -29.48 4.69
CA GLY A 42 41.66 -28.45 3.89
C GLY A 42 43.05 -28.84 3.35
N GLY A 43 43.33 -30.13 3.17
CA GLY A 43 44.66 -30.66 2.89
C GLY A 43 44.90 -31.10 1.44
N LEU A 44 44.43 -30.39 0.42
CA LEU A 44 44.80 -30.67 -0.99
C LEU A 44 44.83 -29.36 -1.79
N GLY A 45 46.03 -28.96 -2.23
CA GLY A 45 46.32 -27.98 -3.29
C GLY A 45 45.54 -26.66 -3.23
N ALA A 46 46.11 -25.63 -2.60
CA ALA A 46 45.55 -24.29 -2.61
C ALA A 46 45.30 -23.81 -4.07
N PRO A 47 44.05 -23.63 -4.53
CA PRO A 47 43.82 -22.60 -5.53
C PRO A 47 44.09 -21.29 -4.80
N THR A 48 44.80 -20.37 -5.45
CA THR A 48 44.94 -18.99 -4.96
C THR A 48 43.58 -18.49 -4.53
N SER A 49 43.34 -18.39 -3.22
CA SER A 49 42.07 -17.90 -2.69
C SER A 49 41.88 -16.51 -3.27
N PRO A 50 40.78 -16.22 -3.98
CA PRO A 50 40.48 -14.85 -4.34
C PRO A 50 40.46 -14.08 -3.02
N SER A 51 41.28 -13.04 -2.91
CA SER A 51 41.34 -12.22 -1.72
C SER A 51 39.95 -11.65 -1.50
N PHE A 52 39.17 -12.20 -0.55
CA PHE A 52 37.84 -11.71 -0.26
C PHE A 52 37.96 -10.27 0.24
N ARG A 53 37.34 -9.32 -0.47
CA ARG A 53 37.31 -7.92 -0.06
C ARG A 53 35.89 -7.54 0.31
N PHE A 54 35.74 -6.86 1.44
CA PHE A 54 34.43 -6.37 1.92
C PHE A 54 33.61 -5.55 0.89
N PRO A 55 34.20 -4.75 -0.01
CA PRO A 55 33.43 -4.08 -1.06
C PRO A 55 32.76 -5.03 -2.06
N ASP A 56 33.27 -6.25 -2.20
CA ASP A 56 32.88 -7.19 -3.25
C ASP A 56 31.82 -8.20 -2.77
N VAL A 57 31.24 -8.01 -1.57
CA VAL A 57 30.31 -8.98 -0.94
C VAL A 57 29.09 -9.34 -1.80
N CYS A 58 28.63 -8.43 -2.65
CA CYS A 58 27.51 -8.66 -3.58
C CYS A 58 27.94 -9.09 -4.99
N GLN A 59 29.25 -9.22 -5.23
CA GLN A 59 29.77 -9.74 -6.51
C GLN A 59 29.59 -11.26 -6.57
N PRO A 60 29.40 -11.83 -7.78
CA PRO A 60 29.19 -13.27 -7.94
C PRO A 60 30.31 -14.09 -7.32
N GLY A 61 29.95 -15.12 -6.54
CA GLY A 61 30.88 -16.06 -5.91
C GLY A 61 31.36 -15.65 -4.51
N ASN A 62 31.04 -14.44 -4.05
CA ASN A 62 31.53 -13.94 -2.76
C ASN A 62 30.57 -14.18 -1.59
N THR A 63 29.27 -14.26 -1.83
CA THR A 63 28.27 -14.56 -0.79
C THR A 63 27.25 -15.58 -1.31
N LEU A 64 27.32 -16.82 -0.81
CA LEU A 64 26.47 -17.92 -1.28
C LEU A 64 24.97 -17.59 -1.21
N LEU A 65 24.46 -17.12 -0.07
CA LEU A 65 23.04 -16.81 0.09
C LEU A 65 22.58 -15.65 -0.79
N TRP A 66 23.46 -14.67 -1.05
CA TRP A 66 23.17 -13.59 -1.97
C TRP A 66 23.04 -14.12 -3.39
N ASP A 67 24.02 -14.92 -3.83
CA ASP A 67 24.04 -15.50 -5.17
C ASP A 67 22.82 -16.39 -5.42
N LEU A 68 22.45 -17.23 -4.46
CA LEU A 68 21.30 -18.13 -4.57
C LEU A 68 19.96 -17.39 -4.77
N LEU A 69 19.87 -16.15 -4.26
CA LEU A 69 18.65 -15.34 -4.35
C LEU A 69 18.60 -14.44 -5.59
N GLN A 70 19.60 -14.52 -6.48
CA GLN A 70 19.58 -13.81 -7.76
C GLN A 70 18.69 -14.52 -8.79
N ASP A 71 18.17 -13.80 -9.79
CA ASP A 71 17.10 -14.27 -10.70
C ASP A 71 17.47 -15.54 -11.48
N ASP A 72 18.76 -15.70 -11.82
CA ASP A 72 19.30 -16.84 -12.54
C ASP A 72 19.33 -18.14 -11.72
N LYS A 73 19.33 -18.03 -10.39
CA LYS A 73 19.48 -19.16 -9.46
C LYS A 73 18.27 -19.39 -8.58
N ILE A 74 17.51 -18.34 -8.25
CA ILE A 74 16.37 -18.44 -7.33
C ILE A 74 15.27 -19.33 -7.87
N GLY A 75 15.07 -19.38 -9.19
CA GLY A 75 14.11 -20.29 -9.83
C GLY A 75 14.50 -21.78 -9.75
N GLN A 76 15.76 -22.08 -9.40
CA GLN A 76 16.22 -23.44 -9.14
C GLN A 76 15.94 -23.87 -7.70
N LEU A 77 15.61 -22.93 -6.82
CA LEU A 77 15.16 -23.19 -5.47
C LEU A 77 13.65 -23.39 -5.47
N GLY A 78 13.17 -24.36 -4.67
CA GLY A 78 11.74 -24.41 -4.34
C GLY A 78 11.33 -23.16 -3.55
N GLU A 79 10.08 -22.71 -3.70
CA GLU A 79 9.56 -21.48 -3.07
C GLU A 79 9.85 -21.39 -1.56
N SER A 80 9.66 -22.50 -0.84
CA SER A 80 9.93 -22.58 0.60
C SER A 80 11.41 -22.36 0.95
N LEU A 81 12.31 -22.93 0.15
CA LEU A 81 13.75 -22.80 0.35
C LEU A 81 14.24 -21.39 -0.01
N ALA A 82 13.69 -20.80 -1.08
CA ALA A 82 13.97 -19.42 -1.46
C ALA A 82 13.56 -18.44 -0.35
N LEU A 83 12.38 -18.62 0.24
CA LEU A 83 11.89 -17.81 1.36
C LEU A 83 12.76 -17.97 2.62
N GLU A 84 13.18 -19.20 2.95
CA GLU A 84 14.05 -19.41 4.12
C GLU A 84 15.45 -18.85 3.86
N ALA A 85 16.01 -18.98 2.65
CA ALA A 85 17.27 -18.36 2.28
C ALA A 85 17.21 -16.82 2.39
N GLU A 86 16.13 -16.18 1.92
CA GLU A 86 15.89 -14.75 2.07
C GLU A 86 15.86 -14.34 3.55
N LYS A 87 15.17 -15.13 4.38
CA LYS A 87 15.04 -14.90 5.83
C LYS A 87 16.37 -15.06 6.56
N VAL A 88 17.14 -16.11 6.25
CA VAL A 88 18.47 -16.34 6.84
C VAL A 88 19.42 -15.21 6.44
N LEU A 89 19.48 -14.84 5.16
CA LEU A 89 20.30 -13.73 4.70
C LEU A 89 19.91 -12.42 5.42
N GLY A 90 18.62 -12.09 5.43
CA GLY A 90 18.12 -10.89 6.10
C GLY A 90 18.47 -10.85 7.59
N THR A 91 18.33 -11.99 8.29
CA THR A 91 18.70 -12.11 9.71
C THR A 91 20.20 -11.89 9.91
N LEU A 92 21.04 -12.58 9.15
CA LEU A 92 22.49 -12.45 9.24
C LEU A 92 22.92 -10.99 9.05
N LEU A 93 22.42 -10.32 8.02
CA LEU A 93 22.77 -8.93 7.72
C LEU A 93 22.26 -7.95 8.77
N CYS A 94 21.04 -8.15 9.28
CA CYS A 94 20.44 -7.23 10.25
C CYS A 94 21.01 -7.37 11.66
N PHE A 95 21.66 -8.49 12.01
CA PHE A 95 22.34 -8.69 13.29
C PHE A 95 23.88 -8.53 13.20
N HIS A 96 24.44 -8.43 11.99
CA HIS A 96 25.88 -8.24 11.80
C HIS A 96 26.35 -6.86 12.28
N THR A 97 27.37 -6.76 13.13
CA THR A 97 27.77 -5.49 13.78
C THR A 97 28.45 -4.48 12.85
N ASP A 98 28.89 -4.89 11.66
CA ASP A 98 29.58 -4.02 10.71
C ASP A 98 28.61 -3.23 9.80
N LYS A 99 28.67 -1.89 9.91
CA LYS A 99 27.93 -0.93 9.07
C LYS A 99 28.31 -1.05 7.59
N ILE A 100 29.59 -1.27 7.28
CA ILE A 100 30.12 -1.26 5.91
C ILE A 100 29.48 -2.40 5.12
N ILE A 101 29.41 -3.60 5.70
CA ILE A 101 28.80 -4.76 5.04
C ILE A 101 27.33 -4.47 4.73
N ARG A 102 26.55 -3.94 5.69
CA ARG A 102 25.15 -3.59 5.46
C ARG A 102 24.99 -2.55 4.36
N THR A 103 25.85 -1.53 4.33
CA THR A 103 25.88 -0.53 3.27
C THR A 103 26.14 -1.18 1.90
N ARG A 104 27.08 -2.12 1.80
CA ARG A 104 27.34 -2.84 0.53
C ARG A 104 26.14 -3.67 0.07
N PHE A 105 25.40 -4.29 0.99
CA PHE A 105 24.17 -5.00 0.63
C PHE A 105 23.04 -4.06 0.20
N ILE A 106 22.94 -2.85 0.79
CA ILE A 106 22.03 -1.83 0.28
C ILE A 106 22.42 -1.44 -1.14
N GLU A 107 23.70 -1.15 -1.40
CA GLU A 107 24.20 -0.82 -2.75
C GLU A 107 23.91 -1.95 -3.75
N GLY A 108 24.16 -3.21 -3.36
CA GLY A 108 23.85 -4.39 -4.18
C GLY A 108 22.36 -4.49 -4.52
N CYS A 109 21.47 -4.29 -3.56
CA CYS A 109 20.03 -4.23 -3.81
C CYS A 109 19.66 -3.09 -4.78
N LEU A 110 20.26 -1.90 -4.63
CA LEU A 110 19.97 -0.75 -5.51
C LEU A 110 20.53 -0.96 -6.92
N GLN A 111 21.68 -1.63 -7.06
CA GLN A 111 22.23 -2.03 -8.35
C GLN A 111 21.31 -3.03 -9.05
N ASN A 112 20.78 -4.01 -8.31
CA ASN A 112 19.77 -4.95 -8.79
C ASN A 112 18.53 -4.21 -9.34
N LEU A 113 18.02 -3.21 -8.60
CA LEU A 113 16.94 -2.36 -9.11
C LEU A 113 17.33 -1.62 -10.40
N ALA A 114 18.53 -1.04 -10.45
CA ALA A 114 19.00 -0.30 -11.62
C ALA A 114 19.09 -1.18 -12.87
N GLU A 115 19.44 -2.45 -12.70
CA GLU A 115 19.58 -3.45 -13.76
C GLU A 115 18.28 -4.23 -14.05
N ASN A 116 17.19 -3.93 -13.32
CA ASN A 116 15.93 -4.67 -13.37
C ASN A 116 16.06 -6.18 -13.05
N ARG A 117 17.02 -6.55 -12.19
CA ARG A 117 17.27 -7.92 -11.74
C ARG A 117 16.98 -8.09 -10.27
N SER A 118 16.46 -9.24 -9.87
CA SER A 118 16.28 -9.67 -8.48
C SER A 118 15.55 -8.65 -7.62
N VAL A 119 14.57 -8.01 -8.26
CA VAL A 119 13.88 -6.85 -7.73
C VAL A 119 13.05 -7.25 -6.50
N VAL A 120 12.34 -8.38 -6.55
CA VAL A 120 11.49 -8.82 -5.43
C VAL A 120 12.31 -9.04 -4.18
N THR A 121 13.37 -9.84 -4.27
CA THR A 121 14.31 -10.10 -3.17
C THR A 121 14.89 -8.78 -2.64
N SER A 122 15.37 -7.92 -3.54
CA SER A 122 16.01 -6.65 -3.19
C SER A 122 15.04 -5.71 -2.47
N LEU A 123 13.80 -5.57 -2.96
CA LEU A 123 12.77 -4.72 -2.37
C LEU A 123 12.25 -5.23 -1.03
N ARG A 124 12.28 -6.54 -0.78
CA ARG A 124 11.97 -7.10 0.55
C ARG A 124 13.11 -6.92 1.55
N LEU A 125 14.36 -6.96 1.06
CA LEU A 125 15.55 -6.85 1.90
C LEU A 125 15.84 -5.39 2.29
N LEU A 126 15.64 -4.42 1.38
CA LEU A 126 15.95 -3.01 1.62
C LEU A 126 15.31 -2.43 2.89
N PRO A 127 13.99 -2.57 3.15
CA PRO A 127 13.39 -2.07 4.38
C PRO A 127 14.01 -2.65 5.65
N LYS A 128 14.33 -3.96 5.63
CA LYS A 128 15.00 -4.65 6.75
C LYS A 128 16.39 -4.07 6.98
N LEU A 129 17.16 -3.86 5.91
CA LEU A 129 18.49 -3.26 5.98
C LEU A 129 18.44 -1.82 6.49
N PHE A 130 17.53 -0.98 5.99
CA PHE A 130 17.36 0.39 6.46
C PHE A 130 17.05 0.44 7.96
N ALA A 131 16.07 -0.34 8.41
CA ALA A 131 15.68 -0.38 9.81
C ALA A 131 16.79 -0.93 10.72
N SER A 132 17.62 -1.84 10.23
CA SER A 132 18.71 -2.43 11.03
C SER A 132 19.70 -1.39 11.57
N PHE A 133 19.86 -0.25 10.90
CA PHE A 133 20.80 0.79 11.33
C PHE A 133 20.40 1.48 12.63
N GLN A 134 19.14 1.36 13.07
CA GLN A 134 18.69 1.85 14.39
C GLN A 134 19.44 1.21 15.56
N GLN A 135 20.07 0.05 15.34
CA GLN A 135 20.95 -0.58 16.33
C GLN A 135 22.21 0.26 16.63
N PHE A 136 22.57 1.18 15.73
CA PHE A 136 23.65 2.12 15.92
C PHE A 136 23.09 3.44 16.44
N ARG A 137 23.53 3.87 17.63
CA ARG A 137 22.98 5.05 18.34
C ARG A 137 23.00 6.34 17.53
N ASP A 138 23.92 6.47 16.57
CA ASP A 138 24.15 7.71 15.81
C ASP A 138 23.51 7.73 14.43
N VAL A 139 22.82 6.66 14.01
CA VAL A 139 22.26 6.55 12.66
C VAL A 139 20.77 6.21 12.72
N THR A 140 19.94 7.09 12.15
CA THR A 140 18.50 6.84 12.04
C THR A 140 18.15 6.20 10.70
N THR A 141 17.03 5.46 10.65
CA THR A 141 16.49 4.91 9.39
C THR A 141 16.30 6.00 8.33
N HIS A 142 15.82 7.19 8.72
CA HIS A 142 15.67 8.34 7.83
C HIS A 142 16.97 8.71 7.13
N GLN A 143 18.08 8.75 7.87
CA GLN A 143 19.38 9.11 7.31
C GLN A 143 19.83 8.09 6.26
N VAL A 144 19.59 6.80 6.50
CA VAL A 144 19.97 5.74 5.56
C VAL A 144 19.09 5.77 4.30
N VAL A 145 17.77 5.95 4.46
CA VAL A 145 16.84 6.08 3.32
C VAL A 145 17.16 7.31 2.48
N LEU A 146 17.42 8.46 3.11
CA LEU A 146 17.80 9.68 2.41
C LEU A 146 19.20 9.57 1.79
N TRP A 147 20.13 8.83 2.40
CA TRP A 147 21.43 8.53 1.81
C TRP A 147 21.26 7.68 0.53
N ALA A 148 20.45 6.62 0.59
CA ALA A 148 20.15 5.76 -0.55
C ALA A 148 19.49 6.55 -1.69
N GLU A 149 18.56 7.44 -1.38
CA GLU A 149 17.97 8.32 -2.39
C GLU A 149 18.98 9.29 -2.99
N ARG A 150 19.76 10.02 -2.17
CA ARG A 150 20.67 11.07 -2.64
C ARG A 150 21.86 10.54 -3.42
N HIS A 151 22.44 9.41 -3.00
CA HIS A 151 23.68 8.89 -3.59
C HIS A 151 23.42 7.85 -4.67
N HIS A 152 22.31 7.11 -4.57
CA HIS A 152 22.02 5.99 -5.46
C HIS A 152 20.71 6.17 -6.22
N ARG A 153 20.00 7.30 -6.09
CA ARG A 153 18.76 7.59 -6.83
C ARG A 153 17.72 6.46 -6.71
N MET A 154 17.55 5.95 -5.50
CA MET A 154 16.69 4.80 -5.18
C MET A 154 15.30 4.89 -5.82
N MET A 155 14.61 6.02 -5.67
CA MET A 155 13.26 6.20 -6.23
C MET A 155 13.28 6.25 -7.75
N HIS A 156 14.31 6.80 -8.37
CA HIS A 156 14.46 6.81 -9.83
C HIS A 156 14.55 5.37 -10.37
N HIS A 157 15.41 4.54 -9.79
CA HIS A 157 15.54 3.14 -10.20
C HIS A 157 14.28 2.34 -9.91
N PHE A 158 13.61 2.57 -8.77
CA PHE A 158 12.32 1.97 -8.47
C PHE A 158 11.28 2.26 -9.57
N PHE A 159 11.10 3.53 -9.94
CA PHE A 159 10.09 3.92 -10.93
C PHE A 159 10.44 3.49 -12.35
N ASN A 160 11.72 3.53 -12.73
CA ASN A 160 12.16 2.97 -14.01
C ASN A 160 11.92 1.47 -14.06
N ASN A 161 12.20 0.75 -12.97
CA ASN A 161 11.92 -0.67 -12.88
C ASN A 161 10.43 -0.95 -13.00
N LEU A 162 9.57 -0.22 -12.30
CA LEU A 162 8.12 -0.41 -12.40
C LEU A 162 7.64 -0.23 -13.85
N LYS A 163 8.09 0.83 -14.53
CA LYS A 163 7.78 1.05 -15.96
C LYS A 163 8.28 -0.10 -16.83
N HIS A 164 9.53 -0.52 -16.64
CA HIS A 164 10.09 -1.64 -17.39
C HIS A 164 9.30 -2.93 -17.13
N TYR A 165 8.97 -3.20 -15.88
CA TYR A 165 8.20 -4.36 -15.42
C TYR A 165 6.83 -4.41 -16.12
N THR A 166 6.08 -3.30 -16.15
CA THR A 166 4.73 -3.27 -16.75
C THR A 166 4.73 -3.17 -18.28
N THR A 167 5.72 -2.51 -18.89
CA THR A 167 5.81 -2.38 -20.36
C THR A 167 6.39 -3.62 -21.04
N SER A 168 7.24 -4.39 -20.36
CA SER A 168 7.85 -5.61 -20.92
C SER A 168 6.86 -6.78 -21.08
N GLY A 169 5.57 -6.56 -20.79
CA GLY A 169 4.47 -7.48 -21.08
C GLY A 169 4.50 -8.76 -20.25
N TYR A 170 3.76 -8.78 -19.14
CA TYR A 170 3.39 -10.03 -18.44
C TYR A 170 2.74 -11.05 -19.38
N ALA A 171 2.06 -10.56 -20.42
CA ALA A 171 1.25 -11.35 -21.34
C ALA A 171 2.04 -12.31 -22.26
N VAL A 172 3.38 -12.26 -22.32
CA VAL A 172 4.18 -13.16 -23.19
C VAL A 172 4.94 -14.24 -22.39
N ARG A 173 4.95 -14.22 -21.05
CA ARG A 173 5.74 -15.16 -20.23
C ARG A 173 4.90 -16.07 -19.33
N GLY A 174 3.75 -16.52 -19.82
CA GLY A 174 2.97 -17.60 -19.22
C GLY A 174 3.63 -18.99 -19.31
N SER A 175 4.96 -19.11 -19.36
CA SER A 175 5.62 -20.40 -19.50
C SER A 175 6.96 -20.42 -18.75
N GLY A 176 6.97 -21.14 -17.62
CA GLY A 176 8.14 -21.73 -16.96
C GLY A 176 9.32 -20.81 -16.65
N GLY A 177 9.32 -20.15 -15.49
CA GLY A 177 10.57 -19.54 -14.97
C GLY A 177 10.42 -18.40 -13.95
N MET A 178 9.22 -17.87 -13.71
CA MET A 178 9.00 -16.82 -12.72
C MET A 178 8.61 -17.44 -11.37
N LEU A 179 9.46 -17.30 -10.35
CA LEU A 179 9.19 -17.76 -8.99
C LEU A 179 7.97 -17.05 -8.35
N TYR A 180 7.71 -15.80 -8.75
CA TYR A 180 6.69 -14.94 -8.15
C TYR A 180 5.56 -14.62 -9.14
N SER A 181 4.32 -14.68 -8.66
CA SER A 181 3.14 -14.23 -9.42
C SER A 181 3.18 -12.72 -9.68
N HIS A 182 2.40 -12.28 -10.68
CA HIS A 182 2.28 -10.86 -11.01
C HIS A 182 1.75 -10.04 -9.81
N VAL A 183 0.74 -10.55 -9.10
CA VAL A 183 0.23 -9.94 -7.86
C VAL A 183 1.33 -9.80 -6.81
N THR A 184 2.10 -10.86 -6.54
CA THR A 184 3.18 -10.81 -5.54
C THR A 184 4.24 -9.77 -5.89
N GLN A 185 4.61 -9.69 -7.16
CA GLN A 185 5.59 -8.71 -7.65
C GLN A 185 5.11 -7.26 -7.46
N ILE A 186 3.83 -6.97 -7.72
CA ILE A 186 3.27 -5.62 -7.50
C ILE A 186 3.12 -5.33 -6.02
N GLN A 187 2.63 -6.28 -5.23
CA GLN A 187 2.48 -6.12 -3.77
C GLN A 187 3.82 -5.81 -3.10
N VAL A 188 4.90 -6.49 -3.48
CA VAL A 188 6.24 -6.21 -2.91
C VAL A 188 6.72 -4.80 -3.26
N ARG A 189 6.45 -4.32 -4.48
CA ARG A 189 6.77 -2.94 -4.88
C ARG A 189 6.00 -1.92 -4.07
N LEU A 190 4.70 -2.12 -3.87
CA LEU A 190 3.87 -1.23 -3.07
C LEU A 190 4.23 -1.29 -1.58
N GLN A 191 4.57 -2.47 -1.05
CA GLN A 191 5.00 -2.64 0.33
C GLN A 191 6.34 -1.95 0.61
N PHE A 192 7.25 -1.97 -0.36
CA PHE A 192 8.47 -1.18 -0.29
C PHE A 192 8.16 0.31 -0.19
N LEU A 193 7.26 0.83 -1.03
CA LEU A 193 6.81 2.23 -0.94
C LEU A 193 6.19 2.54 0.43
N SER A 194 5.33 1.67 0.96
CA SER A 194 4.78 1.82 2.32
C SER A 194 5.87 1.92 3.38
N SER A 195 6.94 1.14 3.24
CA SER A 195 8.06 1.15 4.17
C SER A 195 8.86 2.45 4.08
N VAL A 196 9.12 2.94 2.87
CA VAL A 196 9.84 4.20 2.61
C VAL A 196 9.02 5.40 3.08
N PHE A 197 7.75 5.47 2.73
CA PHE A 197 6.83 6.56 3.08
C PHE A 197 6.08 6.29 4.39
N SER A 198 6.84 5.91 5.42
CA SER A 198 6.36 5.80 6.78
C SER A 198 7.13 6.72 7.72
N ASP A 199 6.55 7.12 8.85
CA ASP A 199 7.21 7.95 9.86
C ASP A 199 8.54 7.35 10.36
N VAL A 200 8.69 6.02 10.26
CA VAL A 200 9.95 5.32 10.58
C VAL A 200 10.90 5.32 9.39
N GLY A 201 10.39 5.23 8.16
CA GLY A 201 11.19 5.12 6.94
C GLY A 201 11.81 6.43 6.49
N SER A 202 11.05 7.52 6.46
CA SER A 202 11.53 8.83 6.00
C SER A 202 10.81 9.99 6.70
N PRO A 203 11.36 11.22 6.65
CA PRO A 203 10.65 12.40 7.14
C PRO A 203 9.40 12.67 6.31
N ARG A 204 8.35 13.25 6.92
CA ARG A 204 7.09 13.62 6.24
C ARG A 204 7.24 14.61 5.09
N SER A 205 8.37 15.31 4.98
CA SER A 205 8.70 16.16 3.83
C SER A 205 9.11 15.36 2.59
N PHE A 206 9.52 14.11 2.76
CA PHE A 206 9.82 13.18 1.67
C PHE A 206 8.54 12.54 1.16
N LYS A 207 8.01 13.06 0.05
CA LYS A 207 6.74 12.64 -0.56
C LYS A 207 6.91 12.31 -2.03
N LEU A 208 5.93 11.62 -2.61
CA LEU A 208 5.90 11.39 -4.05
C LEU A 208 5.70 12.70 -4.81
N ALA A 209 6.50 12.88 -5.86
CA ALA A 209 6.26 13.91 -6.86
C ALA A 209 5.05 13.55 -7.75
N LEU A 210 4.37 14.53 -8.34
CA LEU A 210 3.21 14.28 -9.21
C LEU A 210 3.54 13.33 -10.37
N GLY A 211 4.71 13.47 -11.01
CA GLY A 211 5.14 12.57 -12.08
C GLY A 211 5.37 11.10 -11.63
N GLN A 212 5.67 10.89 -10.35
CA GLN A 212 5.78 9.56 -9.76
C GLN A 212 4.40 8.95 -9.49
N VAL A 213 3.46 9.75 -8.99
CA VAL A 213 2.05 9.36 -8.84
C VAL A 213 1.45 8.98 -10.20
N ASP A 214 1.72 9.78 -11.24
CA ASP A 214 1.34 9.47 -12.61
C ASP A 214 1.95 8.18 -13.12
N THR A 215 3.22 7.93 -12.80
CA THR A 215 3.87 6.67 -13.17
C THR A 215 3.18 5.47 -12.51
N LEU A 216 2.85 5.53 -11.20
CA LEU A 216 2.10 4.47 -10.52
C LEU A 216 0.75 4.24 -11.21
N TRP A 217 0.02 5.32 -11.48
CA TRP A 217 -1.29 5.27 -12.08
C TRP A 217 -1.27 4.62 -13.46
N THR A 218 -0.43 5.13 -14.37
CA THR A 218 -0.31 4.60 -15.73
C THR A 218 0.15 3.14 -15.74
N CYS A 219 0.99 2.73 -14.79
CA CYS A 219 1.48 1.36 -14.71
C CYS A 219 0.44 0.37 -14.18
N LEU A 220 -0.43 0.76 -13.25
CA LEU A 220 -1.22 -0.20 -12.46
C LEU A 220 -2.73 0.04 -12.43
N ALA A 221 -3.23 1.26 -12.67
CA ALA A 221 -4.65 1.58 -12.44
C ALA A 221 -5.61 0.84 -13.38
N ASN A 222 -5.15 0.49 -14.59
CA ASN A 222 -5.92 -0.29 -15.57
C ASN A 222 -5.39 -1.73 -15.71
N ASP A 223 -4.52 -2.17 -14.80
CA ASP A 223 -4.03 -3.55 -14.80
C ASP A 223 -5.18 -4.50 -14.38
N PRO A 224 -5.52 -5.52 -15.17
CA PRO A 224 -6.69 -6.36 -14.93
C PRO A 224 -6.58 -7.25 -13.69
N GLU A 225 -5.37 -7.48 -13.17
CA GLU A 225 -5.13 -8.37 -12.02
C GLU A 225 -4.73 -7.57 -10.77
N CYS A 226 -3.99 -6.46 -10.94
CA CYS A 226 -3.34 -5.74 -9.86
C CYS A 226 -3.87 -4.34 -9.56
N SER A 227 -4.89 -3.84 -10.29
CA SER A 227 -5.44 -2.50 -10.05
C SER A 227 -5.84 -2.27 -8.59
N ASP A 228 -6.47 -3.28 -7.97
CA ASP A 228 -6.91 -3.22 -6.57
C ASP A 228 -5.75 -3.16 -5.58
N CYS A 229 -4.56 -3.69 -5.93
CA CYS A 229 -3.37 -3.52 -5.11
C CYS A 229 -2.96 -2.04 -5.05
N LEU A 230 -2.98 -1.34 -6.18
CA LEU A 230 -2.71 0.10 -6.21
C LEU A 230 -3.77 0.87 -5.44
N PHE A 231 -5.06 0.61 -5.69
CA PHE A 231 -6.14 1.35 -5.04
C PHE A 231 -6.15 1.15 -3.53
N ALA A 232 -5.94 -0.08 -3.04
CA ALA A 232 -5.81 -0.36 -1.61
C ALA A 232 -4.60 0.38 -0.99
N TRP A 233 -3.47 0.40 -1.70
CA TRP A 233 -2.30 1.14 -1.25
C TRP A 233 -2.56 2.64 -1.16
N LEU A 234 -3.17 3.25 -2.18
CA LEU A 234 -3.55 4.66 -2.18
C LEU A 234 -4.54 4.99 -1.05
N GLN A 235 -5.54 4.13 -0.78
CA GLN A 235 -6.43 4.31 0.37
C GLN A 235 -5.67 4.36 1.69
N GLY A 236 -4.67 3.47 1.86
CA GLY A 236 -3.80 3.48 3.04
C GLY A 236 -3.08 4.81 3.22
N GLN A 237 -2.60 5.41 2.13
CA GLN A 237 -1.92 6.71 2.16
C GLN A 237 -2.88 7.87 2.44
N VAL A 238 -4.13 7.78 1.98
CA VAL A 238 -5.14 8.84 2.12
C VAL A 238 -5.75 8.86 3.53
N LYS A 239 -5.97 7.69 4.15
CA LYS A 239 -6.48 7.57 5.54
C LYS A 239 -5.54 8.21 6.58
N GLY A 240 -4.27 8.41 6.23
CA GLY A 240 -3.26 8.96 7.13
C GLY A 240 -2.77 7.96 8.18
N GLY A 241 -2.31 8.47 9.32
CA GLY A 241 -1.58 7.70 10.33
C GLY A 241 -0.08 7.79 10.13
N ASP A 242 0.59 6.64 10.14
CA ASP A 242 2.06 6.55 10.06
C ASP A 242 2.60 6.65 8.62
N THR A 243 1.73 6.87 7.63
CA THR A 243 2.11 6.97 6.21
C THR A 243 1.93 8.38 5.66
N HIS A 244 2.75 8.75 4.68
CA HIS A 244 2.80 10.13 4.18
C HIS A 244 3.20 10.28 2.71
N ALA A 245 3.02 9.24 1.88
CA ALA A 245 3.47 9.28 0.48
C ALA A 245 2.79 10.37 -0.34
N LEU A 246 1.53 10.67 -0.05
CA LEU A 246 0.70 11.62 -0.81
C LEU A 246 0.65 12.98 -0.11
N GLY A 247 1.02 14.02 -0.85
CA GLY A 247 0.73 15.41 -0.48
C GLY A 247 -0.63 15.87 -1.00
N ILE A 248 -1.09 17.04 -0.53
CA ILE A 248 -2.38 17.61 -0.94
C ILE A 248 -2.53 17.75 -2.46
N ASN A 249 -1.47 18.21 -3.15
CA ASN A 249 -1.46 18.32 -4.62
C ASN A 249 -1.64 16.95 -5.30
N ALA A 250 -1.07 15.88 -4.73
CA ALA A 250 -1.22 14.53 -5.27
C ALA A 250 -2.64 13.99 -5.06
N ILE A 251 -3.24 14.26 -3.89
CA ILE A 251 -4.63 13.91 -3.58
C ILE A 251 -5.59 14.61 -4.54
N GLN A 252 -5.44 15.92 -4.73
CA GLN A 252 -6.24 16.71 -5.67
C GLN A 252 -6.08 16.20 -7.11
N HIS A 253 -4.86 15.91 -7.53
CA HIS A 253 -4.59 15.37 -8.87
C HIS A 253 -5.23 14.00 -9.10
N LEU A 254 -5.18 13.12 -8.10
CA LEU A 254 -5.84 11.81 -8.17
C LEU A 254 -7.36 11.96 -8.31
N TYR A 255 -7.96 12.85 -7.52
CA TYR A 255 -9.39 13.09 -7.50
C TYR A 255 -9.92 13.73 -8.79
N LEU A 256 -9.32 14.85 -9.21
CA LEU A 256 -9.85 15.66 -10.32
C LEU A 256 -9.53 15.11 -11.70
N LYS A 257 -8.39 14.44 -11.83
CA LYS A 257 -7.89 14.00 -13.13
C LYS A 257 -7.89 12.48 -13.27
N ARG A 258 -7.29 11.76 -12.33
CA ARG A 258 -6.98 10.35 -12.54
C ARG A 258 -8.18 9.44 -12.39
N LEU A 259 -9.00 9.64 -11.36
CA LEU A 259 -10.18 8.79 -11.14
C LEU A 259 -11.18 8.84 -12.30
N SER A 260 -11.35 10.00 -12.94
CA SER A 260 -12.27 10.15 -14.08
C SER A 260 -11.79 9.45 -15.36
N GLU A 261 -10.51 9.03 -15.43
CA GLU A 261 -9.96 8.22 -16.53
C GLU A 261 -10.39 6.75 -16.45
N LEU A 262 -10.85 6.28 -15.28
CA LEU A 262 -11.28 4.88 -15.13
C LEU A 262 -12.61 4.63 -15.84
N LYS A 263 -12.81 3.41 -16.33
CA LYS A 263 -14.08 3.01 -16.92
C LYS A 263 -15.10 2.69 -15.82
N PRO A 264 -16.27 3.35 -15.79
CA PRO A 264 -17.29 3.12 -14.76
C PRO A 264 -17.72 1.65 -14.64
N GLU A 265 -17.75 0.92 -15.76
CA GLU A 265 -18.21 -0.47 -15.85
C GLU A 265 -17.33 -1.44 -15.05
N GLY A 266 -16.01 -1.16 -15.01
CA GLY A 266 -14.99 -2.03 -14.44
C GLY A 266 -14.52 -1.60 -13.06
N ILE A 267 -15.15 -0.62 -12.43
CA ILE A 267 -14.78 -0.15 -11.09
C ILE A 267 -15.01 -1.27 -10.06
N SER A 268 -13.97 -1.55 -9.28
CA SER A 268 -14.03 -2.47 -8.13
C SER A 268 -14.56 -1.77 -6.88
N MET A 269 -14.95 -2.55 -5.86
CA MET A 269 -15.29 -2.00 -4.54
C MET A 269 -14.12 -1.25 -3.90
N VAL A 270 -12.88 -1.68 -4.15
CA VAL A 270 -11.69 -1.01 -3.64
C VAL A 270 -11.48 0.33 -4.34
N ALA A 271 -11.64 0.39 -5.66
CA ALA A 271 -11.58 1.64 -6.41
C ALA A 271 -12.67 2.63 -5.96
N LEU A 272 -13.92 2.15 -5.75
CA LEU A 272 -15.01 2.97 -5.22
C LEU A 272 -14.71 3.49 -3.81
N GLY A 273 -14.14 2.65 -2.94
CA GLY A 273 -13.74 3.09 -1.60
C GLY A 273 -12.65 4.17 -1.61
N LEU A 274 -11.72 4.11 -2.57
CA LEU A 274 -10.72 5.17 -2.78
C LEU A 274 -11.40 6.46 -3.25
N PHE A 275 -12.32 6.35 -4.21
CA PHE A 275 -13.09 7.48 -4.71
C PHE A 275 -13.82 8.22 -3.57
N GLN A 276 -14.51 7.47 -2.70
CA GLN A 276 -15.22 8.03 -1.55
C GLN A 276 -14.28 8.75 -0.57
N GLN A 277 -13.12 8.15 -0.25
CA GLN A 277 -12.14 8.78 0.64
C GLN A 277 -11.59 10.08 0.04
N LEU A 278 -11.18 10.05 -1.23
CA LEU A 278 -10.66 11.23 -1.92
C LEU A 278 -11.72 12.33 -2.06
N PHE A 279 -12.98 11.98 -2.29
CA PHE A 279 -14.08 12.95 -2.31
C PHE A 279 -14.28 13.62 -0.94
N MET A 280 -14.24 12.84 0.15
CA MET A 280 -14.38 13.38 1.50
C MET A 280 -13.22 14.32 1.87
N LEU A 281 -11.97 13.92 1.63
CA LEU A 281 -10.82 14.79 1.90
C LEU A 281 -10.76 16.00 0.97
N GLY A 282 -11.09 15.81 -0.31
CA GLY A 282 -11.25 16.91 -1.25
C GLY A 282 -12.24 17.94 -0.70
N ARG A 283 -13.39 17.50 -0.17
CA ARG A 283 -14.33 18.43 0.48
C ARG A 283 -13.71 19.14 1.69
N GLU A 284 -13.05 18.45 2.60
CA GLU A 284 -12.51 19.05 3.84
C GLU A 284 -11.37 20.05 3.59
N ASP A 285 -10.39 19.69 2.76
CA ASP A 285 -9.25 20.56 2.44
C ASP A 285 -9.65 21.74 1.54
N ILE A 286 -10.62 21.54 0.64
CA ILE A 286 -11.11 22.62 -0.20
C ILE A 286 -12.03 23.58 0.62
N ILE A 287 -12.73 23.09 1.66
CA ILE A 287 -13.44 23.96 2.62
C ILE A 287 -12.46 24.85 3.42
N ALA A 288 -11.23 24.39 3.68
CA ALA A 288 -10.21 25.21 4.35
C ALA A 288 -9.70 26.36 3.46
N HIS A 289 -9.79 26.24 2.13
CA HIS A 289 -9.35 27.24 1.16
C HIS A 289 -10.35 27.40 0.01
N PRO A 290 -11.49 28.10 0.22
CA PRO A 290 -12.50 28.28 -0.81
C PRO A 290 -11.93 29.10 -1.98
N SER A 291 -11.88 28.50 -3.17
CA SER A 291 -11.60 29.21 -4.43
C SER A 291 -12.84 29.18 -5.32
N GLU A 292 -13.01 30.19 -6.18
CA GLU A 292 -14.18 30.39 -7.05
C GLU A 292 -14.44 29.26 -8.07
N GLY A 293 -13.63 28.20 -8.10
CA GLY A 293 -13.80 26.98 -8.91
C GLY A 293 -14.44 25.78 -8.20
N GLN A 294 -14.96 25.98 -6.98
CA GLN A 294 -15.51 24.93 -6.09
C GLN A 294 -16.56 24.02 -6.74
N GLU A 295 -17.57 24.63 -7.36
CA GLU A 295 -18.73 23.90 -7.91
C GLU A 295 -18.35 23.04 -9.11
N ALA A 296 -17.39 23.51 -9.91
CA ALA A 296 -16.88 22.77 -11.07
C ALA A 296 -16.05 21.54 -10.66
N SER A 297 -15.27 21.64 -9.59
CA SER A 297 -14.44 20.56 -9.05
C SER A 297 -15.28 19.44 -8.41
N ASP A 298 -16.28 19.80 -7.61
CA ASP A 298 -17.25 18.83 -7.05
C ASP A 298 -18.07 18.17 -8.17
N SER A 299 -18.34 18.90 -9.27
CA SER A 299 -19.07 18.38 -10.43
C SER A 299 -18.36 17.23 -11.13
N VAL A 300 -17.03 17.28 -11.33
CA VAL A 300 -16.31 16.24 -12.10
C VAL A 300 -16.31 14.90 -11.37
N GLY A 301 -15.96 14.91 -10.08
CA GLY A 301 -16.01 13.69 -9.27
C GLY A 301 -17.43 13.16 -9.18
N MET A 302 -18.40 14.02 -8.87
CA MET A 302 -19.78 13.59 -8.74
C MET A 302 -20.35 13.03 -10.05
N GLU A 303 -20.04 13.64 -11.20
CA GLU A 303 -20.42 13.12 -12.51
C GLU A 303 -19.85 11.71 -12.75
N HIS A 304 -18.59 11.48 -12.38
CA HIS A 304 -18.00 10.15 -12.50
C HIS A 304 -18.71 9.14 -11.60
N LEU A 305 -19.05 9.52 -10.36
CA LEU A 305 -19.79 8.66 -9.44
C LEU A 305 -21.18 8.30 -9.97
N TRP A 306 -21.89 9.24 -10.60
CA TRP A 306 -23.15 8.95 -11.32
C TRP A 306 -22.96 7.89 -12.39
N LYS A 307 -21.88 7.99 -13.18
CA LYS A 307 -21.57 6.96 -14.19
C LYS A 307 -21.33 5.60 -13.54
N ILE A 308 -20.62 5.53 -12.40
CA ILE A 308 -20.39 4.27 -11.67
C ILE A 308 -21.73 3.69 -11.17
N ALA A 309 -22.55 4.51 -10.52
CA ALA A 309 -23.85 4.09 -9.97
C ALA A 309 -24.76 3.46 -11.04
N LEU A 310 -24.73 4.00 -12.26
CA LEU A 310 -25.63 3.60 -13.34
C LEU A 310 -25.06 2.53 -14.27
N ARG A 311 -23.73 2.41 -14.39
CA ARG A 311 -23.07 1.58 -15.41
C ARG A 311 -22.14 0.49 -14.85
N ALA A 312 -21.87 0.45 -13.54
CA ALA A 312 -21.00 -0.57 -12.97
C ALA A 312 -21.59 -1.98 -13.19
N ASN A 313 -20.77 -2.89 -13.72
CA ASN A 313 -21.17 -4.28 -13.98
C ASN A 313 -21.46 -5.03 -12.66
N ASN A 314 -20.78 -4.65 -11.58
CA ASN A 314 -20.99 -5.23 -10.27
C ASN A 314 -22.17 -4.52 -9.56
N THR A 315 -23.20 -5.29 -9.24
CA THR A 315 -24.41 -4.82 -8.55
C THR A 315 -24.12 -4.12 -7.22
N ASP A 316 -23.18 -4.64 -6.43
CA ASP A 316 -22.86 -4.12 -5.10
C ASP A 316 -22.10 -2.79 -5.20
N VAL A 317 -21.21 -2.66 -6.18
CA VAL A 317 -20.51 -1.40 -6.51
C VAL A 317 -21.54 -0.33 -6.90
N SER A 318 -22.46 -0.67 -7.81
CA SER A 318 -23.54 0.24 -8.22
C SER A 318 -24.41 0.66 -7.04
N LEU A 319 -24.85 -0.30 -6.21
CA LEU A 319 -25.67 -0.02 -5.03
C LEU A 319 -24.97 0.89 -4.02
N THR A 320 -23.69 0.63 -3.76
CA THR A 320 -22.88 1.44 -2.84
C THR A 320 -22.69 2.86 -3.38
N ALA A 321 -22.48 3.02 -4.68
CA ALA A 321 -22.40 4.34 -5.32
C ALA A 321 -23.74 5.09 -5.24
N ILE A 322 -24.88 4.41 -5.46
CA ILE A 322 -26.23 4.97 -5.31
C ILE A 322 -26.44 5.49 -3.88
N GLN A 323 -26.12 4.68 -2.87
CA GLN A 323 -26.23 5.07 -1.47
C GLN A 323 -25.40 6.31 -1.15
N TYR A 324 -24.19 6.40 -1.71
CA TYR A 324 -23.34 7.57 -1.55
C TYR A 324 -23.95 8.82 -2.17
N ILE A 325 -24.46 8.73 -3.41
CA ILE A 325 -25.12 9.84 -4.10
C ILE A 325 -26.31 10.35 -3.29
N ASN A 326 -27.19 9.44 -2.83
CA ASN A 326 -28.36 9.81 -2.04
C ASN A 326 -27.95 10.49 -0.72
N THR A 327 -26.93 9.96 -0.04
CA THR A 327 -26.40 10.56 1.19
C THR A 327 -25.90 11.98 0.94
N TYR A 328 -25.13 12.18 -0.14
CA TYR A 328 -24.61 13.48 -0.55
C TYR A 328 -25.74 14.51 -0.78
N TYR A 329 -26.76 14.19 -1.57
CA TYR A 329 -27.87 15.12 -1.83
C TYR A 329 -28.73 15.37 -0.58
N MET A 330 -28.97 14.33 0.23
CA MET A 330 -29.73 14.45 1.48
C MET A 330 -29.04 15.36 2.50
N GLU A 331 -27.71 15.32 2.61
CA GLU A 331 -26.93 16.22 3.48
C GLU A 331 -27.14 17.71 3.16
N LYS A 332 -27.47 18.05 1.91
CA LYS A 332 -27.63 19.43 1.45
C LYS A 332 -28.99 20.04 1.77
N GLN A 333 -29.79 19.40 2.63
CA GLN A 333 -31.08 19.92 3.12
C GLN A 333 -32.02 20.38 1.98
N LEU A 334 -32.19 19.55 0.96
CA LEU A 334 -33.08 19.76 -0.20
C LEU A 334 -32.68 20.88 -1.17
N LYS A 335 -31.56 21.58 -0.94
CA LYS A 335 -31.10 22.68 -1.83
C LYS A 335 -30.92 22.25 -3.29
N TYR A 336 -30.52 21.00 -3.51
CA TYR A 336 -30.21 20.46 -4.83
C TYR A 336 -31.23 19.41 -5.31
N GLU A 337 -32.43 19.35 -4.73
CA GLU A 337 -33.43 18.32 -5.05
C GLU A 337 -33.88 18.40 -6.52
N ASN A 338 -34.17 19.60 -7.02
CA ASN A 338 -34.54 19.80 -8.43
C ASN A 338 -33.42 19.35 -9.38
N GLN A 339 -32.16 19.62 -9.03
CA GLN A 339 -31.01 19.20 -9.82
C GLN A 339 -30.87 17.67 -9.82
N PHE A 340 -31.03 17.04 -8.66
CA PHE A 340 -31.00 15.59 -8.51
C PHE A 340 -32.06 14.91 -9.38
N VAL A 341 -33.32 15.36 -9.28
CA VAL A 341 -34.43 14.81 -10.08
C VAL A 341 -34.18 15.04 -11.57
N ALA A 342 -33.77 16.24 -11.97
CA ALA A 342 -33.46 16.54 -13.37
C ALA A 342 -32.35 15.63 -13.92
N GLN A 343 -31.28 15.38 -13.15
CA GLN A 343 -30.22 14.46 -13.55
C GLN A 343 -30.72 13.01 -13.69
N CYS A 344 -31.52 12.52 -12.75
CA CYS A 344 -32.14 11.19 -12.85
C CYS A 344 -32.99 11.06 -14.12
N MET A 345 -33.86 12.04 -14.38
CA MET A 345 -34.74 12.05 -15.55
C MET A 345 -33.96 12.14 -16.85
N ASN A 346 -32.86 12.91 -16.89
CA ASN A 346 -31.98 12.97 -18.06
C ASN A 346 -31.34 11.61 -18.36
N HIS A 347 -30.81 10.92 -17.34
CA HIS A 347 -30.22 9.58 -17.52
C HIS A 347 -31.26 8.54 -17.96
N LEU A 348 -32.47 8.58 -17.38
CA LEU A 348 -33.58 7.72 -17.80
C LEU A 348 -33.97 7.98 -19.26
N THR A 349 -34.11 9.24 -19.65
CA THR A 349 -34.49 9.62 -21.03
C THR A 349 -33.46 9.10 -22.02
N GLN A 350 -32.16 9.33 -21.77
CA GLN A 350 -31.08 8.82 -22.62
C GLN A 350 -31.07 7.28 -22.72
N ALA A 351 -31.27 6.60 -21.60
CA ALA A 351 -31.29 5.14 -21.59
C ALA A 351 -32.51 4.56 -22.33
N VAL A 352 -33.68 5.21 -22.21
CA VAL A 352 -34.88 4.83 -22.96
C VAL A 352 -34.71 5.09 -24.46
N GLU A 353 -34.14 6.23 -24.86
CA GLU A 353 -33.84 6.53 -26.26
C GLU A 353 -32.90 5.47 -26.87
N GLU A 354 -31.89 5.03 -26.11
CA GLU A 354 -30.98 3.98 -26.56
C GLU A 354 -31.68 2.61 -26.68
N LEU A 355 -32.58 2.27 -25.77
CA LEU A 355 -33.42 1.07 -25.87
C LEU A 355 -34.36 1.12 -27.08
N LEU A 356 -34.91 2.29 -27.40
CA LEU A 356 -35.75 2.47 -28.59
C LEU A 356 -34.93 2.31 -29.88
N ARG A 357 -33.66 2.76 -29.87
CA ARG A 357 -32.77 2.70 -31.04
C ARG A 357 -32.18 1.32 -31.28
N GLN A 358 -31.70 0.65 -30.24
CA GLN A 358 -31.02 -0.65 -30.32
C GLN A 358 -31.94 -1.85 -30.03
N GLY A 359 -33.17 -1.59 -29.59
CA GLY A 359 -34.09 -2.63 -29.13
C GLY A 359 -33.70 -3.22 -27.77
N PRO A 360 -34.44 -4.26 -27.31
CA PRO A 360 -34.20 -4.92 -26.01
C PRO A 360 -32.86 -5.65 -25.88
N GLY A 361 -32.05 -5.70 -26.95
CA GLY A 361 -30.68 -6.25 -26.90
C GLY A 361 -29.65 -5.35 -26.22
N SER A 362 -30.01 -4.11 -25.87
CA SER A 362 -29.11 -3.19 -25.15
C SER A 362 -29.16 -3.42 -23.64
N GLU A 363 -28.45 -4.44 -23.17
CA GLU A 363 -28.38 -4.78 -21.73
C GLU A 363 -27.89 -3.61 -20.87
N ASN A 364 -26.95 -2.80 -21.38
CA ASN A 364 -26.42 -1.63 -20.68
C ASN A 364 -27.47 -0.53 -20.50
N ALA A 365 -28.32 -0.30 -21.51
CA ALA A 365 -29.37 0.71 -21.41
C ALA A 365 -30.47 0.25 -20.45
N LEU A 366 -30.83 -1.04 -20.47
CA LEU A 366 -31.77 -1.63 -19.50
C LEU A 366 -31.23 -1.57 -18.07
N MET A 367 -29.94 -1.87 -17.88
CA MET A 367 -29.26 -1.73 -16.59
C MET A 367 -29.31 -0.27 -16.11
N CYS A 368 -28.99 0.69 -16.97
CA CYS A 368 -29.04 2.11 -16.62
C CYS A 368 -30.45 2.53 -16.17
N VAL A 369 -31.51 2.12 -16.87
CA VAL A 369 -32.91 2.36 -16.47
C VAL A 369 -33.18 1.77 -15.09
N GLN A 370 -32.84 0.49 -14.88
CA GLN A 370 -33.03 -0.19 -13.60
C GLN A 370 -32.32 0.54 -12.45
N ARG A 371 -31.05 0.93 -12.64
CA ARG A 371 -30.25 1.61 -11.61
C ARG A 371 -30.72 3.03 -11.33
N ALA A 372 -31.14 3.78 -12.34
CA ALA A 372 -31.68 5.12 -12.16
C ALA A 372 -33.03 5.10 -11.40
N LEU A 373 -33.92 4.15 -11.71
CA LEU A 373 -35.16 3.95 -10.95
C LEU A 373 -34.88 3.54 -9.50
N MET A 374 -33.90 2.67 -9.29
CA MET A 374 -33.50 2.26 -7.95
C MET A 374 -32.90 3.42 -7.15
N LEU A 375 -32.09 4.27 -7.79
CA LEU A 375 -31.55 5.48 -7.19
C LEU A 375 -32.66 6.44 -6.78
N LEU A 376 -33.65 6.69 -7.64
CA LEU A 376 -34.83 7.49 -7.30
C LEU A 376 -35.63 6.88 -6.14
N ASN A 377 -35.89 5.57 -6.17
CA ASN A 377 -36.67 4.90 -5.12
C ASN A 377 -35.94 4.99 -3.76
N THR A 378 -34.65 4.69 -3.74
CA THR A 378 -33.83 4.76 -2.51
C THR A 378 -33.71 6.19 -1.97
N HIS A 379 -33.65 7.21 -2.84
CA HIS A 379 -33.69 8.61 -2.43
C HIS A 379 -35.04 8.98 -1.81
N LEU A 380 -36.16 8.58 -2.43
CA LEU A 380 -37.51 8.81 -1.90
C LEU A 380 -37.74 8.12 -0.56
N GLU A 381 -37.26 6.88 -0.39
CA GLU A 381 -37.31 6.17 0.89
C GLU A 381 -36.50 6.91 1.96
N THR A 382 -35.30 7.38 1.61
CA THR A 382 -34.42 8.13 2.53
C THR A 382 -35.05 9.47 2.92
N PHE A 383 -35.62 10.19 1.95
CA PHE A 383 -36.39 11.40 2.17
C PHE A 383 -37.55 11.17 3.15
N ARG A 384 -38.40 10.16 2.87
CA ARG A 384 -39.55 9.82 3.72
C ARG A 384 -39.13 9.50 5.16
N ARG A 385 -38.03 8.75 5.35
CA ARG A 385 -37.50 8.46 6.69
C ARG A 385 -37.00 9.71 7.39
N ARG A 386 -36.20 10.54 6.70
CA ARG A 386 -35.59 11.75 7.27
C ARG A 386 -36.62 12.82 7.63
N TYR A 387 -37.66 12.97 6.81
CA TYR A 387 -38.70 13.99 6.97
C TYR A 387 -40.02 13.43 7.49
N ALA A 388 -40.05 12.21 8.03
CA ALA A 388 -41.26 11.53 8.49
C ALA A 388 -42.10 12.38 9.46
N TYR A 389 -41.43 13.07 10.40
CA TYR A 389 -42.10 13.97 11.35
C TYR A 389 -42.79 15.14 10.63
N HIS A 390 -42.09 15.80 9.70
CA HIS A 390 -42.62 16.94 8.96
C HIS A 390 -43.76 16.54 8.03
N LEU A 391 -43.62 15.41 7.33
CA LEU A 391 -44.66 14.86 6.46
C LEU A 391 -45.91 14.50 7.26
N ARG A 392 -45.75 13.88 8.44
CA ARG A 392 -46.86 13.56 9.31
C ARG A 392 -47.53 14.81 9.87
N ARG A 393 -46.75 15.83 10.25
CA ARG A 393 -47.28 17.11 10.72
C ARG A 393 -48.08 17.81 9.61
N TRP A 394 -47.54 17.86 8.39
CA TRP A 394 -48.22 18.44 7.24
C TRP A 394 -49.53 17.71 6.91
N ALA A 395 -49.54 16.38 6.92
CA ALA A 395 -50.75 15.58 6.71
C ALA A 395 -51.83 15.84 7.78
N LEU A 396 -51.43 16.13 9.02
CA LEU A 396 -52.36 16.49 10.11
C LEU A 396 -52.82 17.96 10.04
N GLU A 397 -52.01 18.85 9.48
CA GLU A 397 -52.30 20.29 9.33
C GLU A 397 -53.24 20.59 8.12
N GLY A 398 -53.57 19.59 7.29
CA GLY A 398 -54.67 19.66 6.33
C GLY A 398 -54.53 20.68 5.20
N LYS A 399 -53.31 21.11 4.87
CA LYS A 399 -53.07 21.93 3.68
C LYS A 399 -52.77 21.02 2.49
N GLU A 400 -53.83 20.65 1.77
CA GLU A 400 -53.76 20.12 0.40
C GLU A 400 -53.03 21.10 -0.54
#